data_AF-A0A235BSK9-F1
#
_entry.id   AF-A0A235BSK9-F1
#
_cell.length_a   1.000
_cell.length_b   1.000
_cell.length_c   1.000
_cell.angle_alpha   90.00
_cell.angle_beta   90.00
_cell.angle_gamma   90.00
#
_symmetry.space_group_name_H-M   'P 1'
#
loop_
_entity.id
_entity.type
_entity.pdbx_description
1 polymer ?
#
loop_
_entity_poly.entity_id
_entity_poly.type
_entity_poly.pdbx_seq_one_letter_code
_entity_poly.pdbx_strand_id
1 'polypeptide(L)'
;MRRIVLIIILVAVVGFAGYMLLRPRGSSDDSKSALADTKGTKTKKVRQKRGRTVGRIKPKTKEQLKAERKARRKEERRRKKELKRREREKRRRLKRARKSNRRRSKRRGRKGQAYAVRAIISLGDDSYALVDSRRVGVGDVVMGRRIVAIKPDRLEVEAFGKLTTVRVGESLLPFSYSTKRRRRG
;
A
#
# COMPACT_ATOMS: atom_id res chain seq x y z
N MET A 1 10.56 11.15 39.16
CA MET A 1 9.86 10.42 38.08
C MET A 1 10.68 10.24 36.80
N ARG A 2 11.23 11.31 36.19
CA ARG A 2 11.96 11.21 34.89
C ARG A 2 13.18 10.26 34.90
N ARG A 3 13.92 10.19 36.02
CA ARG A 3 15.08 9.28 36.18
C ARG A 3 14.67 7.80 36.26
N ILE A 4 13.53 7.50 36.89
CA ILE A 4 13.00 6.13 37.00
C ILE A 4 12.55 5.63 35.62
N VAL A 5 11.89 6.49 34.84
CA VAL A 5 11.47 6.15 33.46
C VAL A 5 12.68 5.85 32.57
N LEU A 6 13.77 6.60 32.70
CA LEU A 6 15.00 6.35 31.92
C LEU A 6 15.64 4.99 32.27
N ILE A 7 15.65 4.60 33.54
CA ILE A 7 16.18 3.30 33.96
C ILE A 7 15.33 2.15 33.40
N ILE A 8 14.00 2.27 33.44
CA ILE A 8 13.10 1.24 32.88
C ILE A 8 13.32 1.08 31.37
N ILE A 9 13.46 2.18 30.63
CA ILE A 9 13.73 2.14 29.19
C ILE A 9 15.09 1.47 28.92
N LEU A 10 16.11 1.78 29.72
CA LEU A 10 17.45 1.20 29.55
C LEU A 10 17.42 -0.32 29.78
N VAL A 11 16.76 -0.79 30.84
CA VAL A 11 16.59 -2.22 31.13
C VAL A 11 15.82 -2.93 30.01
N ALA A 12 14.76 -2.33 29.48
CA ALA A 12 13.99 -2.89 28.37
C ALA A 12 14.82 -3.03 27.08
N VAL A 13 15.67 -2.05 26.76
CA VAL A 13 16.54 -2.10 25.57
C VAL A 13 17.60 -3.18 25.71
N VAL A 14 18.24 -3.30 26.88
CA VAL A 14 19.26 -4.33 27.13
C VAL A 14 18.65 -5.73 27.11
N GLY A 15 17.47 -5.91 27.74
CA GLY A 15 16.73 -7.17 27.71
C GLY A 15 16.30 -7.58 26.29
N PHE A 16 15.82 -6.63 25.49
CA PHE A 16 15.43 -6.88 24.11
C PHE A 16 16.62 -7.24 23.21
N ALA A 17 17.76 -6.57 23.39
CA ALA A 17 19.00 -6.88 22.67
C ALA A 17 19.52 -8.28 23.02
N GLY A 18 19.55 -8.64 24.31
CA GLY A 18 19.89 -9.99 24.76
C GLY A 18 18.96 -11.04 24.16
N TYR A 19 17.64 -10.81 24.21
CA TYR A 19 16.65 -11.72 23.64
C TYR A 19 16.81 -11.90 22.12
N MET A 20 17.15 -10.85 21.36
CA MET A 20 17.40 -10.97 19.92
C MET A 20 18.68 -11.75 19.59
N LEU A 21 19.70 -11.70 20.45
CA LEU A 21 20.94 -12.46 20.30
C LEU A 21 20.75 -13.95 20.62
N LEU A 22 19.94 -14.27 21.62
CA LEU A 22 19.62 -15.64 22.01
C LEU A 22 18.52 -16.28 21.14
N ARG A 23 17.87 -15.51 20.27
CA ARG A 23 16.82 -16.04 19.40
C ARG A 23 17.45 -16.94 18.32
N PRO A 24 17.16 -18.25 18.29
CA PRO A 24 17.69 -19.13 17.28
C PRO A 24 17.23 -18.65 15.90
N ARG A 25 18.19 -18.30 15.05
CA ARG A 25 17.98 -18.01 13.64
C ARG A 25 17.53 -19.32 12.98
N GLY A 26 16.21 -19.49 12.84
CA GLY A 26 15.65 -20.56 12.01
C GLY A 26 16.28 -20.49 10.64
N SER A 27 16.96 -21.57 10.25
CA SER A 27 17.43 -21.79 8.89
C SER A 27 16.23 -21.74 7.96
N SER A 28 16.18 -20.72 7.11
CA SER A 28 15.22 -20.64 6.01
C SER A 28 15.52 -21.80 5.06
N ASP A 29 14.80 -22.91 5.24
CA ASP A 29 14.79 -24.01 4.29
C ASP A 29 14.27 -23.49 2.94
N ASP A 30 15.13 -23.64 1.93
CA ASP A 30 14.88 -23.30 0.53
C ASP A 30 13.92 -24.35 -0.06
N SER A 31 12.65 -24.32 0.35
CA SER A 31 11.64 -25.26 -0.14
C SER A 31 11.17 -24.84 -1.53
N LYS A 32 11.75 -25.50 -2.55
CA LYS A 32 11.19 -25.66 -3.89
C LYS A 32 9.68 -25.91 -3.81
N SER A 33 8.89 -24.98 -4.33
CA SER A 33 7.47 -25.17 -4.57
C SER A 33 7.25 -26.15 -5.74
N ALA A 34 7.28 -27.44 -5.41
CA ALA A 34 6.58 -28.46 -6.16
C ALA A 34 5.08 -28.28 -5.86
N LEU A 35 4.35 -27.71 -6.83
CA LEU A 35 2.89 -27.69 -6.79
C LEU A 35 2.38 -29.14 -6.91
N ALA A 36 1.84 -29.66 -5.81
CA ALA A 36 0.89 -30.76 -5.81
C ALA A 36 -0.43 -30.20 -5.25
N ASP A 37 -1.49 -30.29 -6.06
CA ASP A 37 -2.79 -30.86 -5.69
C ASP A 37 -3.93 -30.28 -6.51
N THR A 38 -4.34 -31.02 -7.53
CA THR A 38 -5.75 -31.14 -7.89
C THR A 38 -6.14 -32.61 -7.79
N LYS A 39 -6.93 -32.89 -6.75
CA LYS A 39 -7.63 -34.15 -6.50
C LYS A 39 -8.54 -34.48 -7.68
N GLY A 40 -8.52 -35.76 -8.05
CA GLY A 40 -9.73 -36.48 -8.45
C GLY A 40 -10.06 -36.48 -9.94
N THR A 41 -9.53 -37.44 -10.67
CA THR A 41 -10.34 -38.40 -11.45
C THR A 41 -9.43 -39.48 -12.01
N LYS A 42 -9.68 -40.73 -11.60
CA LYS A 42 -9.01 -41.92 -12.13
C LYS A 42 -9.50 -42.14 -13.58
N THR A 43 -8.82 -41.55 -14.56
CA THR A 43 -8.99 -41.95 -15.97
C THR A 43 -8.07 -43.12 -16.27
N LYS A 44 -8.69 -44.28 -16.51
CA LYS A 44 -8.06 -45.50 -17.03
C LYS A 44 -7.12 -45.14 -18.20
N LYS A 45 -5.83 -45.46 -18.07
CA LYS A 45 -4.87 -45.40 -19.17
C LYS A 45 -5.28 -46.40 -20.24
N VAL A 46 -5.99 -45.94 -21.26
CA VAL A 46 -6.18 -46.68 -22.51
C VAL A 46 -4.82 -46.76 -23.19
N ARG A 47 -4.25 -47.97 -23.20
CA ARG A 47 -3.00 -48.30 -23.87
C ARG A 47 -3.25 -48.27 -25.38
N GLN A 48 -3.17 -47.08 -25.98
CA GLN A 48 -3.28 -46.94 -27.43
C GLN A 48 -2.10 -47.65 -28.10
N LYS A 49 -2.41 -48.70 -28.87
CA LYS A 49 -1.49 -49.35 -29.80
C LYS A 49 -0.90 -48.28 -30.71
N ARG A 50 0.43 -48.09 -30.64
CA ARG A 50 1.18 -47.22 -31.55
C ARG A 50 1.01 -47.76 -32.97
N GLY A 51 0.16 -47.09 -33.73
CA GLY A 51 0.02 -47.30 -35.17
C GLY A 51 1.34 -47.02 -35.90
N ARG A 52 1.59 -47.85 -36.91
CA ARG A 52 2.73 -47.85 -37.81
C ARG A 52 3.07 -46.45 -38.34
N THR A 53 4.33 -46.09 -38.16
CA THR A 53 5.20 -45.32 -39.09
C THR A 53 4.52 -44.72 -40.31
N VAL A 54 4.39 -43.39 -40.32
CA VAL A 54 4.21 -42.60 -41.53
C VAL A 54 5.34 -41.58 -41.60
N GLY A 55 6.10 -41.63 -42.70
CA GLY A 55 7.03 -40.58 -43.11
C GLY A 55 8.46 -40.76 -42.62
N ARG A 56 9.31 -41.34 -43.47
CA ARG A 56 10.78 -41.24 -43.37
C ARG A 56 11.13 -39.76 -43.52
N ILE A 57 11.28 -39.03 -42.42
CA ILE A 57 11.68 -37.62 -42.42
C ILE A 57 13.07 -37.57 -43.05
N LYS A 58 13.18 -36.92 -44.22
CA LYS A 58 14.47 -36.72 -44.89
C LYS A 58 15.44 -36.06 -43.88
N PRO A 59 16.61 -36.66 -43.60
CA PRO A 59 17.54 -36.08 -42.64
C PRO A 59 17.98 -34.70 -43.13
N LYS A 60 17.69 -33.65 -42.36
CA LYS A 60 18.17 -32.29 -42.65
C LYS A 60 19.69 -32.31 -42.70
N THR A 61 20.27 -31.64 -43.69
CA THR A 61 21.73 -31.53 -43.80
C THR A 61 22.30 -30.77 -42.60
N LYS A 62 23.55 -31.09 -42.20
CA LYS A 62 24.20 -30.47 -41.03
C LYS A 62 24.23 -28.93 -41.10
N GLU A 63 24.22 -28.36 -42.31
CA GLU A 63 24.17 -26.92 -42.54
C GLU A 63 22.79 -26.32 -42.27
N GLN A 64 21.71 -26.98 -42.69
CA GLN A 64 20.34 -26.56 -42.41
C GLN A 64 20.06 -26.56 -40.90
N LEU A 65 20.57 -27.58 -40.17
CA LEU A 65 20.46 -27.64 -38.71
C LEU A 65 21.23 -26.50 -38.02
N LYS A 66 22.42 -26.13 -38.52
CA LYS A 66 23.20 -25.00 -38.00
C LYS A 66 22.49 -23.67 -38.27
N ALA A 67 21.90 -23.48 -39.44
CA ALA A 67 21.14 -22.28 -39.80
C ALA A 67 19.88 -22.12 -38.94
N GLU A 68 19.11 -23.20 -38.76
CA GLU A 68 17.90 -23.24 -37.93
C GLU A 68 18.22 -22.95 -36.46
N ARG A 69 19.31 -23.53 -35.93
CA ARG A 69 19.78 -23.26 -34.57
C ARG A 69 20.24 -21.80 -34.39
N LYS A 70 20.90 -21.21 -35.40
CA LYS A 70 21.28 -19.79 -35.39
C LYS A 70 20.06 -18.87 -35.45
N ALA A 71 19.05 -19.20 -36.27
CA ALA A 71 17.80 -18.45 -36.37
C ALA A 71 17.03 -18.45 -35.04
N ARG A 72 16.86 -19.64 -34.44
CA ARG A 72 16.20 -19.81 -33.13
C ARG A 72 16.90 -19.03 -32.01
N ARG A 73 18.25 -19.07 -31.96
CA ARG A 73 19.03 -18.28 -30.99
C ARG A 73 18.87 -16.76 -31.21
N LYS A 74 18.80 -16.29 -32.45
CA LYS A 74 18.54 -14.86 -32.76
C LYS A 74 17.13 -14.46 -32.32
N GLU A 75 16.15 -15.31 -32.55
CA GLU A 75 14.76 -15.06 -32.16
C GLU A 75 14.58 -15.03 -30.64
N GLU A 76 15.16 -15.99 -29.92
CA GLU A 76 15.18 -16.01 -28.45
C GLU A 76 15.88 -14.78 -27.86
N ARG A 77 17.01 -14.36 -28.46
CA ARG A 77 17.69 -13.12 -28.07
C ARG A 77 16.82 -11.87 -28.30
N ARG A 78 16.07 -11.81 -29.41
CA ARG A 78 15.13 -10.71 -29.69
C ARG A 78 13.99 -10.69 -28.67
N ARG A 79 13.33 -11.83 -28.42
CA ARG A 79 12.26 -11.97 -27.41
C ARG A 79 12.74 -11.56 -26.01
N LYS A 80 13.94 -12.00 -25.60
CA LYS A 80 14.53 -11.64 -24.29
C LYS A 80 14.84 -10.14 -24.18
N LYS A 81 15.31 -9.50 -25.25
CA LYS A 81 15.54 -8.04 -25.28
C LYS A 81 14.23 -7.26 -25.17
N GLU A 82 13.18 -7.72 -25.84
CA GLU A 82 11.88 -7.07 -25.80
C GLU A 82 11.21 -7.17 -24.42
N LEU A 83 11.26 -8.35 -23.78
CA LEU A 83 10.78 -8.54 -22.41
C LEU A 83 11.51 -7.62 -21.43
N LYS A 84 12.84 -7.52 -21.54
CA LYS A 84 13.63 -6.58 -20.72
C LYS A 84 13.25 -5.11 -20.95
N ARG A 85 12.89 -4.72 -22.19
CA ARG A 85 12.40 -3.36 -22.47
C ARG A 85 11.06 -3.11 -21.79
N ARG A 86 10.09 -4.02 -21.93
CA ARG A 86 8.77 -3.93 -21.29
C ARG A 86 8.86 -3.89 -19.76
N GLU A 87 9.74 -4.69 -19.17
CA GLU A 87 9.96 -4.70 -17.72
C GLU A 87 10.55 -3.37 -17.21
N ARG A 88 11.53 -2.81 -17.93
CA ARG A 88 12.09 -1.48 -17.62
C ARG A 88 11.03 -0.39 -17.70
N GLU A 89 10.14 -0.44 -18.68
CA GLU A 89 9.01 0.49 -18.80
C GLU A 89 8.00 0.34 -17.67
N LYS A 90 7.59 -0.89 -17.33
CA LYS A 90 6.73 -1.15 -16.16
C LYS A 90 7.35 -0.60 -14.88
N ARG A 91 8.65 -0.82 -14.66
CA ARG A 91 9.38 -0.29 -13.50
C ARG A 91 9.42 1.24 -13.50
N ARG A 92 9.63 1.88 -14.67
CA ARG A 92 9.57 3.34 -14.82
C ARG A 92 8.16 3.88 -14.52
N ARG A 93 7.11 3.22 -15.02
CA ARG A 93 5.70 3.58 -14.78
C ARG A 93 5.34 3.47 -13.30
N LEU A 94 5.71 2.37 -12.64
CA LEU A 94 5.53 2.18 -11.20
C LEU A 94 6.30 3.22 -10.38
N LYS A 95 7.55 3.54 -10.75
CA LYS A 95 8.33 4.59 -10.09
C LYS A 95 7.68 5.97 -10.25
N ARG A 96 7.14 6.28 -11.43
CA ARG A 96 6.38 7.53 -11.68
C ARG A 96 5.10 7.58 -10.84
N ALA A 97 4.33 6.49 -10.77
CA ALA A 97 3.11 6.40 -9.95
C ALA A 97 3.41 6.53 -8.44
N ARG A 98 4.47 5.87 -7.94
CA ARG A 98 4.91 6.05 -6.54
C ARG A 98 5.33 7.49 -6.24
N LYS A 99 6.06 8.14 -7.17
CA LYS A 99 6.45 9.56 -7.03
C LYS A 99 5.25 10.50 -7.07
N SER A 100 4.26 10.27 -7.94
CA SER A 100 3.06 11.13 -8.01
C SER A 100 2.23 11.01 -6.74
N ASN A 101 2.02 9.79 -6.21
CA ASN A 101 1.29 9.58 -4.96
C ASN A 101 2.00 10.22 -3.76
N ARG A 102 3.32 10.10 -3.66
CA ARG A 102 4.11 10.75 -2.59
C ARG A 102 4.07 12.28 -2.66
N ARG A 103 4.00 12.87 -3.87
CA ARG A 103 3.82 14.32 -4.04
C ARG A 103 2.41 14.77 -3.70
N ARG A 104 1.39 13.95 -4.01
CA ARG A 104 -0.03 14.25 -3.72
C ARG A 104 -0.33 14.16 -2.21
N SER A 105 0.23 13.18 -1.51
CA SER A 105 0.10 13.07 -0.05
C SER A 105 0.82 14.20 0.69
N LYS A 106 2.04 14.58 0.26
CA LYS A 106 2.75 15.75 0.84
C LYS A 106 2.03 17.08 0.58
N ARG A 107 1.35 17.24 -0.56
CA ARG A 107 0.54 18.44 -0.85
C ARG A 107 -0.77 18.47 -0.06
N ARG A 108 -1.42 17.33 0.18
CA ARG A 108 -2.64 17.26 1.01
C ARG A 108 -2.34 17.34 2.52
N GLY A 109 -1.18 16.89 2.97
CA GLY A 109 -0.85 16.80 4.40
C GLY A 109 -0.18 18.02 5.03
N ARG A 110 0.07 19.13 4.31
CA ARG A 110 0.86 20.25 4.89
C ARG A 110 0.37 21.67 4.62
N LYS A 111 -0.58 21.92 3.72
CA LYS A 111 -1.06 23.28 3.43
C LYS A 111 -2.52 23.24 2.98
N GLY A 112 -3.45 23.59 3.85
CA GLY A 112 -4.81 23.92 3.39
C GLY A 112 -5.86 24.06 4.48
N GLN A 113 -5.81 23.27 5.54
CA GLN A 113 -6.84 23.32 6.59
C GLN A 113 -6.19 23.03 7.94
N ALA A 114 -5.71 24.08 8.61
CA ALA A 114 -5.46 23.98 10.04
C ALA A 114 -6.78 23.63 10.73
N TYR A 115 -6.73 22.79 11.77
CA TYR A 115 -7.91 22.40 12.55
C TYR A 115 -9.03 21.76 11.72
N ALA A 116 -8.65 20.92 10.75
CA ALA A 116 -9.60 20.10 10.01
C ALA A 116 -10.15 18.96 10.87
N VAL A 117 -11.45 18.73 10.77
CA VAL A 117 -12.11 17.55 11.35
C VAL A 117 -11.67 16.34 10.53
N ARG A 118 -10.88 15.44 11.13
CA ARG A 118 -10.35 14.25 10.45
C ARG A 118 -11.30 13.07 10.53
N ALA A 119 -11.95 12.91 11.67
CA ALA A 119 -12.90 11.85 11.92
C ALA A 119 -13.88 12.31 12.99
N ILE A 120 -15.09 11.79 12.91
CA ILE A 120 -16.09 11.86 13.96
C ILE A 120 -16.36 10.41 14.34
N ILE A 121 -16.31 10.13 15.64
CA ILE A 121 -16.48 8.79 16.19
C ILE A 121 -17.62 8.91 17.17
N SER A 122 -18.77 8.35 16.80
CA SER A 122 -19.95 8.31 17.67
C SER A 122 -20.07 6.91 18.26
N LEU A 123 -19.86 6.83 19.57
CA LEU A 123 -19.95 5.60 20.38
C LEU A 123 -21.04 5.77 21.43
N GLY A 124 -22.21 6.30 21.02
CA GLY A 124 -23.27 6.70 21.95
C GLY A 124 -22.77 7.80 22.88
N ASP A 125 -22.63 7.46 24.16
CA ASP A 125 -22.22 8.36 25.24
C ASP A 125 -20.78 8.87 25.08
N ASP A 126 -19.90 8.07 24.48
CA ASP A 126 -18.49 8.40 24.26
C ASP A 126 -18.22 8.99 22.87
N SER A 127 -19.07 9.91 22.42
CA SER A 127 -18.88 10.57 21.13
C SER A 127 -17.73 11.58 21.19
N TYR A 128 -16.77 11.49 20.25
CA TYR A 128 -15.65 12.41 20.13
C TYR A 128 -15.25 12.66 18.67
N ALA A 129 -14.61 13.80 18.42
CA ALA A 129 -14.02 14.11 17.14
C ALA A 129 -12.49 14.17 17.20
N LEU A 130 -11.86 13.89 16.06
CA LEU A 130 -10.44 14.08 15.86
C LEU A 130 -10.21 15.34 15.04
N VAL A 131 -9.73 16.39 15.68
CA VAL A 131 -9.36 17.66 15.03
C VAL A 131 -7.85 17.75 15.00
N ASP A 132 -7.27 17.75 13.79
CA ASP A 132 -5.80 17.79 13.60
C ASP A 132 -5.02 16.77 14.46
N SER A 133 -5.60 15.58 14.68
CA SER A 133 -5.08 14.48 15.52
C SER A 133 -5.25 14.65 17.03
N ARG A 134 -5.94 15.69 17.51
CA ARG A 134 -6.37 15.84 18.90
C ARG A 134 -7.80 15.32 19.07
N ARG A 135 -8.03 14.52 20.12
CA ARG A 135 -9.38 14.12 20.56
C ARG A 135 -10.06 15.30 21.23
N VAL A 136 -11.27 15.62 20.79
CA VAL A 136 -12.12 16.68 21.34
C VAL A 136 -13.54 16.15 21.55
N GLY A 137 -14.14 16.51 22.67
CA GLY A 137 -15.48 16.09 23.08
C GLY A 137 -16.50 17.22 23.03
N VAL A 138 -17.73 16.92 23.47
CA VAL A 138 -18.76 17.93 23.70
C VAL A 138 -18.33 18.85 24.84
N GLY A 139 -18.49 20.16 24.66
CA GLY A 139 -18.10 21.19 25.62
C GLY A 139 -16.68 21.75 25.42
N ASP A 140 -15.81 21.02 24.71
CA ASP A 140 -14.45 21.47 24.44
C ASP A 140 -14.41 22.71 23.54
N VAL A 141 -13.45 23.58 23.79
CA VAL A 141 -13.20 24.79 22.99
C VAL A 141 -11.97 24.60 22.12
N VAL A 142 -12.16 24.69 20.81
CA VAL A 142 -11.10 24.61 19.80
C VAL A 142 -11.02 25.94 19.06
N MET A 143 -9.91 26.66 19.21
CA MET A 143 -9.68 27.95 18.54
C MET A 143 -10.82 28.97 18.76
N GLY A 144 -11.33 29.04 19.99
CA GLY A 144 -12.41 29.96 20.36
C GLY A 144 -13.81 29.52 19.90
N ARG A 145 -13.97 28.28 19.44
CA ARG A 145 -15.27 27.69 19.09
C ARG A 145 -15.59 26.52 20.00
N ARG A 146 -16.80 26.49 20.55
CA ARG A 146 -17.24 25.45 21.47
C ARG A 146 -17.97 24.35 20.72
N ILE A 147 -17.62 23.10 20.98
CA ILE A 147 -18.36 21.95 20.42
C ILE A 147 -19.62 21.77 21.25
N VAL A 148 -20.79 21.96 20.63
CA VAL A 148 -22.09 21.85 21.30
C VAL A 148 -22.64 20.43 21.18
N ALA A 149 -22.49 19.82 20.00
CA ALA A 149 -22.93 18.46 19.78
C ALA A 149 -22.04 17.74 18.76
N ILE A 150 -21.90 16.44 18.96
CA ILE A 150 -21.19 15.53 18.05
C ILE A 150 -22.20 14.57 17.46
N LYS A 151 -22.55 14.78 16.18
CA LYS A 151 -23.43 13.88 15.41
C LYS A 151 -22.58 12.98 14.52
N PRO A 152 -23.07 11.80 14.11
CA PRO A 152 -22.30 10.86 13.29
C PRO A 152 -21.78 11.46 11.97
N ASP A 153 -22.53 12.39 11.39
CA ASP A 153 -22.26 13.04 10.10
C ASP A 153 -21.58 14.42 10.23
N ARG A 154 -21.76 15.10 11.36
CA ARG A 154 -21.37 16.51 11.52
C ARG A 154 -21.11 16.92 12.98
N LEU A 155 -20.33 17.97 13.14
CA LEU A 155 -20.13 18.68 14.40
C LEU A 155 -20.96 19.96 14.42
N GLU A 156 -21.63 20.22 15.53
CA GLU A 156 -22.28 21.50 15.79
C GLU A 156 -21.38 22.31 16.71
N VAL A 157 -20.93 23.45 16.20
CA VAL A 157 -19.91 24.26 16.84
C VAL A 157 -20.43 25.68 16.98
N GLU A 158 -20.37 26.22 18.18
CA GLU A 158 -20.75 27.59 18.47
C GLU A 158 -19.54 28.52 18.38
N ALA A 159 -19.71 29.62 17.66
CA ALA A 159 -18.72 30.69 17.57
C ALA A 159 -19.44 32.04 17.58
N PHE A 160 -19.09 32.93 18.52
CA PHE A 160 -19.69 34.26 18.63
C PHE A 160 -21.23 34.25 18.69
N GLY A 161 -21.81 33.30 19.43
CA GLY A 161 -23.26 33.13 19.57
C GLY A 161 -23.98 32.55 18.34
N LYS A 162 -23.23 32.07 17.33
CA LYS A 162 -23.79 31.42 16.13
C LYS A 162 -23.41 29.95 16.07
N LEU A 163 -24.40 29.09 15.83
CA LEU A 163 -24.21 27.67 15.59
C LEU A 163 -23.81 27.44 14.12
N THR A 164 -22.68 26.77 13.92
CA THR A 164 -22.18 26.35 12.61
C THR A 164 -22.02 24.85 12.58
N THR A 165 -22.42 24.22 11.47
CA THR A 165 -22.17 22.80 11.24
C THR A 165 -20.87 22.59 10.49
N VAL A 166 -20.03 21.65 10.94
CA VAL A 166 -18.76 21.30 10.30
C VAL A 166 -18.70 19.80 10.03
N ARG A 167 -18.39 19.41 8.79
CA ARG A 167 -18.27 18.01 8.38
C ARG A 167 -16.83 17.52 8.42
N VAL A 168 -16.67 16.20 8.31
CA VAL A 168 -15.35 15.57 8.15
C VAL A 168 -14.67 16.10 6.89
N GLY A 169 -13.43 16.56 7.03
CA GLY A 169 -12.63 17.18 5.95
C GLY A 169 -12.87 18.68 5.78
N GLU A 170 -13.72 19.29 6.60
CA GLU A 170 -13.86 20.74 6.70
C GLU A 170 -13.01 21.30 7.84
N SER A 171 -12.62 22.57 7.70
CA SER A 171 -11.88 23.27 8.75
C SER A 171 -12.86 23.84 9.78
N LEU A 172 -12.49 23.74 11.06
CA LEU A 172 -13.17 24.47 12.13
C LEU A 172 -12.90 25.98 12.06
N LEU A 173 -12.07 26.49 11.17
CA LEU A 173 -11.84 27.94 11.01
C LEU A 173 -12.88 28.57 10.08
N PRO A 174 -13.17 29.87 10.23
CA PRO A 174 -14.03 30.57 9.29
C PRO A 174 -13.41 30.58 7.89
N PHE A 175 -14.28 30.59 6.87
CA PHE A 175 -13.87 30.60 5.45
C PHE A 175 -12.87 31.72 5.11
N SER A 176 -12.81 32.79 5.90
CA SER A 176 -11.86 33.90 5.76
C SER A 176 -10.39 33.49 5.93
N TYR A 177 -10.09 32.46 6.74
CA TYR A 177 -8.72 31.94 6.91
C TYR A 177 -8.41 30.73 6.02
N SER A 178 -9.41 30.18 5.32
CA SER A 178 -9.11 29.23 4.25
C SER A 178 -8.32 30.00 3.20
N THR A 179 -7.10 29.57 2.91
CA THR A 179 -6.25 30.22 1.90
C THR A 179 -6.93 30.09 0.54
N LYS A 180 -7.82 31.03 0.22
CA LYS A 180 -8.59 31.10 -1.02
C LYS A 180 -7.56 31.29 -2.11
N ARG A 181 -7.22 30.18 -2.78
CA ARG A 181 -6.23 30.14 -3.84
C ARG A 181 -6.77 30.98 -5.00
N ARG A 182 -6.34 32.25 -5.08
CA ARG A 182 -6.49 33.12 -6.25
C ARG A 182 -6.03 32.31 -7.48
N ARG A 183 -6.99 31.74 -8.22
CA ARG A 183 -6.73 31.19 -9.55
C ARG A 183 -6.50 32.40 -10.44
N ARG A 184 -5.24 32.69 -10.77
CA ARG A 184 -4.93 33.47 -11.97
C ARG A 184 -5.34 32.60 -13.15
N GLY A 185 -6.43 33.00 -13.81
CA GLY A 185 -6.61 32.72 -15.23
C GLY A 185 -5.63 33.56 -16.03
#